data_AF-A0A9P7L8C4-F1
#
_entry.id   AF-A0A9P7L8C4-F1
#
_cell.length_a   1.000
_cell.length_b   1.000
_cell.length_c   1.000
_cell.angle_alpha   90.00
_cell.angle_beta   90.00
_cell.angle_gamma   90.00
#
_symmetry.space_group_name_H-M   'P 1'
#
loop_
_entity.id
_entity.type
_entity.pdbx_description
1 polymer ?
#
loop_
_entity_poly.entity_id
_entity_poly.type
_entity_poly.pdbx_seq_one_letter_code
_entity_poly.pdbx_strand_id
1 'polypeptide(L)'
;MGFLKTALLLAGASLGAFASQIPLKDTDSPRASTFQVHQSSLFPEHTIRIREQVDDSICDARVKQYTGWLDVGNQHLFFWYFESKNAPKTDPLVLWLTGGPGGSSMLGLLQELGPCLINEHGNGTVHNPYGWNENANYIFVDQPASVGFSYLDDGEPIPSRA
;
A
#
# COMPACT_ATOMS: atom_id res chain seq x y z
N MET A 1 -8.83 67.73 -24.18
CA MET A 1 -7.98 66.84 -23.36
C MET A 1 -8.67 65.49 -23.22
N GLY A 2 -8.52 64.64 -24.23
CA GLY A 2 -8.98 63.24 -24.19
C GLY A 2 -7.77 62.36 -23.92
N PHE A 3 -7.78 61.61 -22.82
CA PHE A 3 -6.76 60.61 -22.54
C PHE A 3 -7.37 59.23 -22.73
N LEU A 4 -6.98 58.60 -23.83
CA LEU A 4 -7.23 57.21 -24.18
C LEU A 4 -6.46 56.32 -23.19
N LYS A 5 -7.17 55.57 -22.34
CA LYS A 5 -6.54 54.54 -21.48
C LYS A 5 -6.50 53.22 -22.24
N THR A 6 -5.31 52.87 -22.71
CA THR A 6 -5.01 51.56 -23.29
C THR A 6 -5.02 50.51 -22.18
N ALA A 7 -5.93 49.53 -22.25
CA ALA A 7 -5.91 48.35 -21.39
C ALA A 7 -5.14 47.23 -22.09
N LEU A 8 -4.00 46.83 -21.54
CA LEU A 8 -3.19 45.71 -22.03
C LEU A 8 -3.68 44.43 -21.33
N LEU A 9 -4.38 43.55 -22.06
CA LEU A 9 -4.74 42.21 -21.60
C LEU A 9 -3.51 41.31 -21.67
N LEU A 10 -2.93 40.98 -20.51
CA LEU A 10 -1.94 39.90 -20.39
C LEU A 10 -2.68 38.56 -20.39
N ALA A 11 -2.53 37.79 -21.47
CA ALA A 11 -2.95 36.40 -21.51
C ALA A 11 -2.08 35.59 -20.53
N GLY A 12 -2.66 35.20 -19.39
CA GLY A 12 -2.01 34.30 -18.45
C GLY A 12 -1.96 32.90 -19.05
N ALA A 13 -0.78 32.44 -19.43
CA ALA A 13 -0.55 31.04 -19.75
C ALA A 13 -0.61 30.24 -18.45
N SER A 14 -1.67 29.45 -18.25
CA SER A 14 -1.72 28.46 -17.19
C SER A 14 -0.71 27.36 -17.50
N LEU A 15 0.38 27.31 -16.74
CA LEU A 15 1.25 26.15 -16.69
C LEU A 15 0.46 25.01 -16.05
N GLY A 16 -0.16 24.17 -16.89
CA GLY A 16 -0.72 22.91 -16.47
C GLY A 16 0.39 22.05 -15.89
N ALA A 17 0.42 21.90 -14.57
CA ALA A 17 1.27 20.92 -13.91
C ALA A 17 0.71 19.54 -14.25
N PHE A 18 1.30 18.87 -15.25
CA PHE A 18 1.07 17.45 -15.47
C PHE A 18 1.80 16.70 -14.36
N ALA A 19 1.07 16.21 -13.37
CA ALA A 19 1.58 15.21 -12.44
C ALA A 19 1.83 13.93 -13.23
N SER A 20 3.07 13.71 -13.66
CA SER A 20 3.49 12.47 -14.27
C SER A 20 3.64 11.42 -13.16
N GLN A 21 2.71 10.48 -13.08
CA GLN A 21 2.91 9.24 -12.33
C GLN A 21 3.87 8.37 -13.15
N ILE A 22 5.14 8.75 -13.18
CA ILE A 22 6.20 7.86 -13.68
C ILE A 22 6.23 6.67 -12.70
N PRO A 23 5.97 5.44 -13.15
CA PRO A 23 6.16 4.28 -12.29
C PRO A 23 7.61 4.30 -11.81
N LEU A 24 7.84 4.12 -10.51
CA LEU A 24 9.18 3.99 -9.93
C LEU A 24 9.91 2.81 -10.59
N LYS A 25 10.58 3.05 -11.71
CA LYS A 25 11.56 2.15 -12.30
C LYS A 25 12.91 2.48 -11.71
N ASP A 26 13.05 2.16 -10.43
CA ASP A 26 14.36 2.19 -9.78
C ASP A 26 14.92 0.76 -9.82
N THR A 27 15.38 0.34 -10.99
CA THR A 27 15.99 -0.98 -11.20
C THR A 27 17.42 -1.07 -10.68
N ASP A 28 18.01 0.07 -10.29
CA ASP A 28 19.41 0.16 -9.88
C ASP A 28 19.58 0.47 -8.38
N SER A 29 18.51 0.42 -7.57
CA SER A 29 18.63 0.53 -6.13
C SER A 29 19.27 -0.74 -5.54
N PRO A 30 20.44 -0.65 -4.87
CA PRO A 30 21.05 -1.77 -4.14
C PRO A 30 20.17 -2.29 -2.98
N ARG A 31 19.03 -1.62 -2.75
CA ARG A 31 18.04 -1.89 -1.70
C ARG A 31 16.82 -2.69 -2.18
N ALA A 32 16.74 -3.01 -3.47
CA ALA A 32 15.68 -3.87 -3.98
C ALA A 32 15.92 -5.32 -3.52
N SER A 33 15.51 -5.65 -2.29
CA SER A 33 15.51 -7.03 -1.82
C SER A 33 14.55 -7.87 -2.68
N THR A 34 15.04 -8.99 -3.21
CA THR A 34 14.26 -9.92 -4.03
C THR A 34 13.13 -10.53 -3.20
N PHE A 35 11.95 -10.72 -3.80
CA PHE A 35 10.86 -11.46 -3.17
C PHE A 35 11.28 -12.89 -2.86
N GLN A 36 10.98 -13.34 -1.64
CA GLN A 36 10.95 -14.75 -1.30
C GLN A 36 9.62 -15.33 -1.78
N VAL A 37 9.66 -16.48 -2.43
CA VAL A 37 8.46 -17.14 -2.96
C VAL A 37 8.22 -18.44 -2.21
N HIS A 38 7.04 -18.55 -1.62
CA HIS A 38 6.59 -19.74 -0.91
C HIS A 38 5.40 -20.35 -1.65
N GLN A 39 5.58 -21.56 -2.14
CA GLN A 39 4.53 -22.33 -2.81
C GLN A 39 3.70 -23.11 -1.77
N SER A 40 2.38 -23.10 -1.91
CA SER A 40 1.52 -23.97 -1.10
C SER A 40 1.69 -25.43 -1.50
N SER A 41 1.87 -26.32 -0.51
CA SER A 41 1.93 -27.77 -0.72
C SER A 41 0.56 -28.40 -0.98
N LEU A 42 -0.53 -27.71 -0.61
CA LEU A 42 -1.91 -28.18 -0.79
C LEU A 42 -2.55 -27.62 -2.06
N PHE A 43 -2.12 -26.44 -2.49
CA PHE A 43 -2.68 -25.73 -3.64
C PHE A 43 -1.54 -25.30 -4.58
N PRO A 44 -1.18 -26.13 -5.58
CA PRO A 44 -0.05 -25.86 -6.49
C PRO A 44 -0.15 -24.57 -7.30
N GLU A 45 -1.35 -24.01 -7.44
CA GLU A 45 -1.57 -22.73 -8.12
C GLU A 45 -1.52 -21.52 -7.17
N HIS A 46 -1.14 -21.71 -5.90
CA HIS A 46 -1.13 -20.64 -4.89
C HIS A 46 0.28 -20.39 -4.34
N THR A 47 0.77 -19.17 -4.54
CA THR A 47 2.06 -18.70 -4.04
C THR A 47 1.94 -17.49 -3.14
N ILE A 48 2.88 -17.35 -2.22
CA ILE A 48 3.12 -16.11 -1.50
C ILE A 48 4.45 -15.56 -1.95
N ARG A 49 4.42 -14.35 -2.54
CA ARG A 49 5.61 -13.54 -2.80
C ARG A 49 5.74 -12.52 -1.68
N ILE A 50 6.77 -12.63 -0.85
CA ILE A 50 6.93 -11.78 0.34
C ILE A 50 8.31 -11.12 0.39
N ARG A 51 8.37 -9.90 0.91
CA ARG A 51 9.60 -9.15 1.11
C ARG A 51 9.57 -8.37 2.42
N GLU A 52 10.63 -8.49 3.20
CA GLU A 52 10.88 -7.63 4.37
C GLU A 52 11.21 -6.21 3.91
N GLN A 53 10.55 -5.20 4.49
CA GLN A 53 10.95 -3.82 4.28
C GLN A 53 12.06 -3.50 5.28
N VAL A 54 13.22 -3.13 4.75
CA VAL A 54 14.48 -3.00 5.52
C VAL A 54 14.62 -1.58 6.10
N ASP A 55 13.72 -0.67 5.78
CA ASP A 55 13.64 0.66 6.36
C ASP A 55 12.23 1.04 6.80
N ASP A 56 12.18 1.79 7.91
CA ASP A 56 10.97 2.43 8.42
C ASP A 56 10.57 3.67 7.59
N SER A 57 11.12 3.81 6.38
CA SER A 57 10.90 4.97 5.51
C SER A 57 9.47 4.99 4.94
N ILE A 58 8.88 3.81 4.73
CA ILE A 58 7.51 3.67 4.24
C ILE A 58 6.51 3.72 5.41
N CYS A 59 6.79 2.97 6.47
CA CYS A 59 5.99 2.94 7.70
C CYS A 59 6.89 2.99 8.93
N ASP A 60 6.79 4.04 9.76
CA ASP A 60 7.44 4.13 11.09
C ASP A 60 6.78 3.19 12.11
N ALA A 61 6.82 1.89 11.81
CA ALA A 61 6.17 0.85 12.59
C ALA A 61 6.99 0.45 13.83
N ARG A 62 8.32 0.65 13.78
CA ARG A 62 9.31 0.24 14.80
C ARG A 62 9.31 -1.26 15.10
N VAL A 63 8.79 -2.04 14.15
CA VAL A 63 8.74 -3.50 14.17
C VAL A 63 9.04 -3.99 12.76
N LYS A 64 9.37 -5.27 12.63
CA LYS A 64 9.53 -5.85 11.30
C LYS A 64 8.21 -5.83 10.55
N GLN A 65 8.33 -5.53 9.27
CA GLN A 65 7.20 -5.37 8.39
C GLN A 65 7.50 -5.98 7.02
N TYR A 66 6.48 -6.57 6.43
CA TYR A 66 6.60 -7.37 5.23
C TYR A 66 5.48 -7.00 4.27
N THR A 67 5.82 -6.78 3.01
CA THR A 67 4.82 -6.60 1.96
C THR A 67 4.91 -7.74 0.97
N GLY A 68 3.80 -8.03 0.31
CA GLY A 68 3.76 -9.15 -0.61
C GLY A 68 2.43 -9.31 -1.31
N TRP A 69 2.36 -10.36 -2.12
CA TRP A 69 1.14 -10.80 -2.78
C TRP A 69 0.89 -12.27 -2.45
N LEU A 70 -0.37 -12.58 -2.15
CA LEU A 70 -0.91 -13.92 -2.25
C LEU A 70 -1.47 -14.09 -3.67
N ASP A 71 -0.81 -14.93 -4.45
CA ASP A 71 -1.22 -15.26 -5.80
C ASP A 71 -2.15 -16.48 -5.77
N VAL A 72 -3.30 -16.37 -6.43
CA VAL A 72 -4.35 -17.38 -6.52
C VAL A 72 -4.79 -17.47 -7.97
N GLY A 73 -4.12 -18.34 -8.75
CA GLY A 73 -4.27 -18.33 -10.20
C GLY A 73 -3.96 -16.93 -10.76
N ASN A 74 -4.95 -16.33 -11.44
CA ASN A 74 -4.82 -15.03 -12.10
C ASN A 74 -5.19 -13.84 -11.19
N GLN A 75 -5.31 -14.08 -9.87
CA GLN A 75 -5.62 -13.06 -8.86
C GLN A 75 -4.42 -12.85 -7.95
N HIS A 76 -4.04 -11.60 -7.70
CA HIS A 76 -2.88 -11.25 -6.89
C HIS A 76 -3.30 -10.30 -5.78
N LEU A 77 -3.46 -10.84 -4.56
CA LEU A 77 -3.92 -10.08 -3.39
C LEU A 77 -2.73 -9.50 -2.63
N PHE A 78 -2.59 -8.19 -2.64
CA PHE A 78 -1.58 -7.48 -1.87
C PHE A 78 -1.86 -7.58 -0.38
N PHE A 79 -0.80 -7.77 0.40
CA PHE A 79 -0.84 -7.66 1.85
C PHE A 79 0.34 -6.86 2.40
N TRP A 80 0.10 -6.29 3.58
CA TRP A 80 1.14 -5.74 4.44
C TRP A 80 1.01 -6.33 5.84
N TYR A 81 2.05 -7.02 6.27
CA TYR A 81 2.15 -7.69 7.56
C TYR A 81 3.09 -6.93 8.50
N PHE A 82 2.74 -6.90 9.78
CA PHE A 82 3.51 -6.29 10.87
C PHE A 82 3.59 -7.26 12.03
N GLU A 83 4.81 -7.42 12.57
CA GLU A 83 5.01 -8.17 13.80
C GLU A 83 4.34 -7.48 15.01
N SER A 84 4.00 -8.29 16.01
CA SER A 84 3.62 -7.78 17.32
C SER A 84 4.76 -6.99 17.97
N LYS A 85 4.45 -5.94 18.72
CA LYS A 85 5.45 -5.21 19.51
C LYS A 85 5.91 -6.00 20.75
N ASN A 86 5.08 -6.92 21.26
CA ASN A 86 5.36 -7.68 22.47
C ASN A 86 6.13 -8.99 22.19
N ALA A 87 5.45 -10.02 21.67
CA ALA A 87 6.06 -11.33 21.46
C ALA A 87 5.64 -11.94 20.10
N PRO A 88 6.20 -11.47 18.97
CA PRO A 88 5.79 -11.86 17.61
C PRO A 88 5.66 -13.36 17.36
N LYS A 89 6.52 -14.16 17.99
CA LYS A 89 6.56 -15.62 17.80
C LYS A 89 5.42 -16.38 18.49
N THR A 90 4.81 -15.79 19.52
CA THR A 90 3.79 -16.44 20.36
C THR A 90 2.46 -15.72 20.34
N ASP A 91 2.46 -14.43 20.03
CA ASP A 91 1.26 -13.62 19.93
C ASP A 91 0.43 -14.00 18.69
N PRO A 92 -0.90 -13.85 18.75
CA PRO A 92 -1.79 -14.31 17.68
C PRO A 92 -1.58 -13.54 16.38
N LEU A 93 -1.97 -14.14 15.26
CA LEU A 93 -2.10 -13.48 13.97
C LEU A 93 -3.54 -12.99 13.77
N VAL A 94 -3.70 -11.72 13.46
CA VAL A 94 -4.98 -11.07 13.17
C VAL A 94 -5.02 -10.64 11.71
N LEU A 95 -6.05 -11.08 11.00
CA LEU A 95 -6.39 -10.62 9.65
C LEU A 95 -7.30 -9.40 9.74
N TRP A 96 -6.92 -8.30 9.10
CA TRP A 96 -7.73 -7.11 8.95
C TRP A 96 -8.20 -6.93 7.51
N LEU A 97 -9.51 -6.72 7.35
CA LEU A 97 -10.17 -6.49 6.06
C LEU A 97 -11.05 -5.23 6.14
N THR A 98 -10.74 -4.23 5.33
CA THR A 98 -11.63 -3.10 5.14
C THR A 98 -12.82 -3.50 4.25
N GLY A 99 -13.99 -2.94 4.58
CA GLY A 99 -15.26 -3.22 3.90
C GLY A 99 -15.48 -2.40 2.63
N GLY A 100 -16.75 -2.07 2.36
CA GLY A 100 -17.16 -1.33 1.16
C GLY A 100 -18.42 -1.94 0.55
N PRO A 101 -18.32 -2.80 -0.49
CA PRO A 101 -17.16 -3.56 -0.98
C PRO A 101 -16.12 -2.73 -1.77
N GLY A 102 -14.88 -3.24 -1.86
CA GLY A 102 -13.82 -2.62 -2.66
C GLY A 102 -12.93 -1.63 -1.92
N GLY A 103 -13.04 -1.52 -0.59
CA GLY A 103 -12.19 -0.66 0.23
C GLY A 103 -10.84 -1.30 0.49
N SER A 104 -9.76 -0.54 0.25
CA SER A 104 -8.40 -0.99 0.57
C SER A 104 -8.19 -1.09 2.09
N SER A 105 -7.56 -2.18 2.52
CA SER A 105 -7.16 -2.36 3.92
C SER A 105 -5.99 -1.44 4.31
N MET A 106 -5.35 -0.79 3.34
CA MET A 106 -4.37 0.26 3.59
C MET A 106 -5.01 1.48 4.28
N LEU A 107 -6.34 1.67 4.13
CA LEU A 107 -7.07 2.67 4.92
C LEU A 107 -7.00 2.36 6.41
N GLY A 108 -7.32 1.12 6.80
CA GLY A 108 -7.27 0.70 8.20
C GLY A 108 -5.85 0.67 8.76
N LEU A 109 -4.89 0.29 7.92
CA LEU A 109 -3.47 0.37 8.27
C LEU A 109 -3.04 1.81 8.56
N LEU A 110 -3.21 2.71 7.60
CA LEU A 110 -2.52 4.01 7.60
C LEU A 110 -3.32 5.16 8.22
N GLN A 111 -4.59 4.95 8.54
CA GLN A 111 -5.47 5.99 9.08
C GLN A 111 -6.24 5.57 10.34
N GLU A 112 -6.35 4.27 10.62
CA GLU A 112 -7.14 3.78 11.76
C GLU A 112 -6.24 3.18 12.85
N LEU A 113 -5.79 1.93 12.65
CA LEU A 113 -5.27 1.08 13.74
C LEU A 113 -3.89 0.49 13.50
N GLY A 114 -3.27 0.75 12.34
CA GLY A 114 -1.94 0.24 12.06
C GLY A 114 -0.86 0.85 12.95
N PRO A 115 0.37 0.31 12.89
CA PRO A 115 1.50 0.73 13.73
C PRO A 115 2.08 2.09 13.34
N CYS A 116 1.73 2.62 12.17
CA CYS A 116 2.06 3.96 11.72
C CYS A 116 0.85 4.60 11.03
N LEU A 117 0.81 5.93 11.03
CA LEU A 117 -0.23 6.72 10.36
C LEU A 117 0.41 7.66 9.33
N ILE A 118 -0.32 8.01 8.28
CA ILE A 118 0.11 9.05 7.34
C ILE A 118 0.30 10.37 8.11
N ASN A 119 1.43 11.04 7.87
CA ASN A 119 1.71 12.32 8.50
C ASN A 119 0.86 13.46 7.92
N GLU A 120 0.80 14.60 8.60
CA GLU A 120 -0.02 15.75 8.19
C GLU A 120 0.34 16.33 6.82
N HIS A 121 1.54 16.03 6.31
CA HIS A 121 2.03 16.51 5.02
C HIS A 121 1.80 15.51 3.87
N GLY A 122 1.32 14.30 4.16
CA GLY A 122 1.09 13.25 3.16
C GLY A 122 2.36 12.75 2.46
N ASN A 123 3.55 13.02 3.01
CA ASN A 123 4.84 12.68 2.39
C ASN A 123 5.63 11.61 3.16
N GLY A 124 4.99 10.97 4.13
CA GLY A 124 5.57 9.94 4.97
C GLY A 124 4.59 9.50 6.05
N THR A 125 5.10 8.73 7.01
CA THR A 125 4.32 8.21 8.14
C THR A 125 4.95 8.58 9.47
N VAL A 126 4.15 8.52 10.52
CA VAL A 126 4.58 8.69 11.92
C VAL A 126 4.11 7.49 12.74
N HIS A 127 4.89 7.11 13.75
CA HIS A 127 4.52 6.04 14.67
C HIS A 127 3.15 6.24 15.33
N ASN A 128 2.32 5.19 15.36
CA ASN A 128 1.07 5.16 16.10
C ASN A 128 1.28 4.55 17.50
N PRO A 129 1.24 5.36 18.58
CA PRO A 129 1.36 4.83 19.95
C PRO A 129 0.18 3.96 20.37
N TYR A 130 -0.95 4.01 19.64
CA TYR A 130 -2.16 3.21 19.89
C TYR A 130 -2.41 2.15 18.82
N GLY A 131 -1.40 1.81 18.02
CA GLY A 131 -1.49 0.76 17.01
C GLY A 131 -1.89 -0.59 17.62
N TRP A 132 -2.78 -1.32 16.96
CA TRP A 132 -3.38 -2.54 17.52
C TRP A 132 -2.42 -3.73 17.58
N ASN A 133 -1.24 -3.63 16.96
CA ASN A 133 -0.21 -4.68 16.98
C ASN A 133 0.60 -4.74 18.29
N GLU A 134 0.12 -4.13 19.38
CA GLU A 134 0.79 -4.20 20.69
C GLU A 134 1.01 -5.66 21.14
N ASN A 135 -0.01 -6.51 21.01
CA ASN A 135 0.00 -7.91 21.46
C ASN A 135 -0.51 -8.91 20.41
N ALA A 136 -0.42 -8.55 19.13
CA ALA A 136 -0.77 -9.42 18.03
C ALA A 136 0.00 -9.02 16.76
N ASN A 137 0.28 -10.00 15.92
CA ASN A 137 0.75 -9.76 14.56
C ASN A 137 -0.45 -9.39 13.69
N TYR A 138 -0.31 -8.41 12.82
CA TYR A 138 -1.40 -7.96 11.94
C TYR A 138 -1.04 -8.16 10.48
N ILE A 139 -2.00 -8.67 9.70
CA ILE A 139 -1.94 -8.68 8.24
C ILE A 139 -3.13 -7.92 7.67
N PHE A 140 -2.86 -6.89 6.87
CA PHE A 140 -3.84 -6.08 6.17
C PHE A 140 -3.87 -6.53 4.71
N VAL A 141 -5.03 -6.93 4.20
CA VAL A 141 -5.15 -7.50 2.85
C VAL A 141 -6.07 -6.65 2.00
N ASP A 142 -5.59 -6.20 0.85
CA ASP A 142 -6.42 -5.54 -0.14
C ASP A 142 -7.26 -6.57 -0.89
N GLN A 143 -8.57 -6.51 -0.72
CA GLN A 143 -9.51 -7.44 -1.34
C GLN A 143 -10.80 -6.74 -1.79
N PRO A 144 -11.50 -7.24 -2.83
CA PRO A 144 -11.09 -8.32 -3.74
C PRO A 144 -9.89 -7.95 -4.65
N ALA A 145 -9.47 -8.88 -5.51
CA ALA A 145 -8.51 -8.57 -6.57
C ALA A 145 -9.00 -7.36 -7.40
N SER A 146 -8.08 -6.46 -7.77
CA SER A 146 -8.30 -5.10 -8.29
C SER A 146 -8.50 -3.97 -7.25
N VAL A 147 -8.48 -4.25 -5.95
CA VAL A 147 -8.53 -3.21 -4.90
C VAL A 147 -7.12 -2.80 -4.48
N GLY A 148 -6.89 -1.51 -4.31
CA GLY A 148 -5.62 -0.99 -3.77
C GLY A 148 -4.42 -1.45 -4.61
N PHE A 149 -3.50 -2.18 -3.98
CA PHE A 149 -2.34 -2.76 -4.68
C PHE A 149 -2.56 -4.21 -5.17
N SER A 150 -3.74 -4.77 -4.95
CA SER A 150 -4.14 -6.06 -5.52
C SER A 150 -4.54 -5.92 -6.98
N TYR A 151 -4.24 -6.92 -7.79
CA TYR A 151 -4.50 -6.88 -9.23
C TYR A 151 -4.93 -8.24 -9.79
N LEU A 152 -5.36 -8.20 -11.04
CA LEU A 152 -5.71 -9.36 -11.86
C LEU A 152 -4.74 -9.39 -13.04
N ASP A 153 -4.46 -10.57 -13.58
CA ASP A 153 -3.75 -10.67 -14.85
C ASP A 153 -4.50 -9.97 -15.99
N ASP A 154 -3.75 -9.56 -17.01
CA ASP A 154 -4.29 -8.83 -18.14
C ASP A 154 -5.39 -9.62 -18.87
N GLY A 155 -6.55 -8.97 -19.03
CA GLY A 155 -7.70 -9.56 -19.74
C GLY A 155 -8.66 -10.34 -18.85
N GLU A 156 -8.33 -10.54 -17.57
CA GLU A 156 -9.26 -11.15 -16.62
C GLU A 156 -10.40 -10.18 -16.24
N PRO A 157 -11.66 -10.65 -16.24
CA PRO A 157 -12.77 -9.82 -15.82
C PRO A 157 -12.67 -9.54 -14.32
N ILE A 158 -13.00 -8.31 -13.92
CA ILE A 158 -13.17 -7.98 -12.50
C ILE A 158 -14.24 -8.93 -11.94
N PRO A 159 -13.96 -9.66 -10.83
CA PRO A 159 -14.94 -10.53 -10.20
C PRO A 159 -16.22 -9.75 -9.88
N SER A 160 -17.24 -9.91 -10.70
CA SER A 160 -18.56 -9.34 -10.48
C SER A 160 -19.41 -10.45 -9.88
N ARG A 161 -19.85 -10.25 -8.63
CA ARG A 161 -20.75 -11.10 -7.82
C ARG A 161 -20.89 -12.57 -8.26
N ALA A 162 -20.36 -13.47 -7.45
CA ALA A 162 -20.92 -14.83 -7.34
C ALA A 162 -22.34 -14.79 -6.75
#